data_AF-A0A7Y6IQ94-F1
#
_entry.id   AF-A0A7Y6IQ94-F1
#
_cell.length_a   1.000
_cell.length_b   1.000
_cell.length_c   1.000
_cell.angle_alpha   90.00
_cell.angle_beta   90.00
_cell.angle_gamma   90.00
#
_symmetry.space_group_name_H-M   'P 1'
#
loop_
_entity.id
_entity.type
_entity.pdbx_description
1 polymer ?
#
loop_
_entity_poly.entity_id
_entity_poly.type
_entity_poly.pdbx_seq_one_letter_code
_entity_poly.pdbx_strand_id
1 'polypeptide(L)'
;MRSSRRLVAALAVAVVAWAGSGCAVIPVGGPFPVDEAGGGDPMSKPFQRMIAVPPQPAWAPIQVVQGLQAAMAAYADEPGVLSTYLTPAAAKTWRPDGPITVIANRPKYDYVGKSDGDQVVIRLTGTPVARIEADDTYMPYSAAVGDISVDFTLVKDAQGGYHVQSVERGAGLLLTMDDVARAYRPTKLYFLAGPPGPSRLFAERRLVVDRVWLRVKPTENFAQTIVRRLLDGPSKALHGAVGSVFPQGMSVRSVRSDDDRVVVDLHGPIAPDDLYTDGLKAQLKWTLNNNDMANGRTIEVQLDGEPFYSSDPLVIRADDMREDWLGSNVSPAYYVSRGAVRSLGDDRPGNAVQGPAGQPNELYSRLAMSDGGAMVAARGTPAAGGGIWVTRVAPDGRWQRWIQGRQEDLTPPSWHRDGTLWTYDRANDTVLRCDPASGRGPERVAAPGLDGLDVTRLRVSRDGVRVAVTVGKNEVRVGAITGGGGAPMLGNFQTLITVTDEEIRDIAWRDGERLLVLVQSKNAQSVREIYVGDGQSTELPATNKRLESISALGQRLLAATEGRKGILEFNQDKQGWVSKVGEGDAANPIFSLG
;
A
#
# COMPACT_ATOMS: atom_id res chain seq x y z
N MET A 1 -78.78 30.76 -1.20
CA MET A 1 -77.41 30.40 -0.77
C MET A 1 -76.56 30.04 -1.99
N ARG A 2 -76.15 31.05 -2.77
CA ARG A 2 -75.40 30.88 -4.04
C ARG A 2 -74.13 31.75 -4.11
N SER A 3 -73.79 32.45 -3.03
CA SER A 3 -72.66 33.40 -2.96
C SER A 3 -71.44 32.90 -2.19
N SER A 4 -71.53 31.79 -1.45
CA SER A 4 -70.44 31.31 -0.57
C SER A 4 -69.54 30.23 -1.17
N ARG A 5 -69.83 29.72 -2.38
CA ARG A 5 -69.02 28.67 -3.05
C ARG A 5 -67.95 29.19 -4.02
N ARG A 6 -67.98 30.47 -4.40
CA ARG A 6 -67.01 31.05 -5.35
C ARG A 6 -65.79 31.70 -4.68
N LEU A 7 -65.86 32.00 -3.39
CA LEU A 7 -64.74 32.60 -2.62
C LEU A 7 -63.75 31.57 -2.08
N VAL A 8 -64.17 30.33 -1.82
CA VAL A 8 -63.26 29.27 -1.33
C VAL A 8 -62.39 28.70 -2.47
N ALA A 9 -62.89 28.68 -3.71
CA ALA A 9 -62.12 28.23 -4.87
C ALA A 9 -61.01 29.22 -5.29
N ALA A 10 -61.19 30.52 -5.04
CA ALA A 10 -60.19 31.54 -5.37
C ALA A 10 -59.03 31.59 -4.35
N LEU A 11 -59.27 31.30 -3.07
CA LEU A 11 -58.21 31.22 -2.07
C LEU A 11 -57.41 29.89 -2.14
N ALA A 12 -58.01 28.81 -2.63
CA ALA A 12 -57.29 27.54 -2.81
C ALA A 12 -56.29 27.56 -3.98
N VAL A 13 -56.52 28.39 -5.01
CA VAL A 13 -55.59 28.53 -6.14
C VAL A 13 -54.45 29.52 -5.84
N ALA A 14 -54.67 30.50 -4.96
CA ALA A 14 -53.63 31.45 -4.57
C ALA A 14 -52.57 30.86 -3.60
N VAL A 15 -52.94 29.87 -2.78
CA VAL A 15 -52.00 29.23 -1.83
C VAL A 15 -51.16 28.13 -2.51
N VAL A 16 -51.66 27.49 -3.58
CA VAL A 16 -50.89 26.48 -4.35
C VAL A 16 -49.87 27.13 -5.28
N ALA A 17 -50.08 28.40 -5.69
CA ALA A 17 -49.13 29.13 -6.53
C ALA A 17 -47.89 29.67 -5.78
N TRP A 18 -47.88 29.65 -4.44
CA TRP A 18 -46.77 30.13 -3.61
C TRP A 18 -45.93 29.01 -2.96
N ALA A 19 -46.20 27.75 -3.30
CA ALA A 19 -45.36 26.61 -2.90
C ALA A 19 -44.25 26.27 -3.93
N GLY A 20 -44.05 27.12 -4.95
CA GLY A 20 -43.18 26.85 -6.10
C GLY A 20 -41.77 27.44 -6.07
N SER A 21 -41.31 28.04 -4.96
CA SER A 21 -39.91 28.51 -4.83
C SER A 21 -39.20 27.88 -3.64
N GLY A 22 -39.44 26.60 -3.40
CA GLY A 22 -38.40 25.76 -2.83
C GLY A 22 -37.30 25.61 -3.88
N CYS A 23 -36.35 26.54 -3.93
CA CYS A 23 -35.06 26.29 -4.55
C CYS A 23 -34.46 25.08 -3.81
N ALA A 24 -34.77 23.87 -4.27
CA ALA A 24 -33.93 22.73 -4.03
C ALA A 24 -32.58 23.14 -4.64
N VAL A 25 -31.64 23.50 -3.77
CA VAL A 25 -30.24 23.65 -4.15
C VAL A 25 -29.80 22.25 -4.57
N ILE A 26 -29.95 21.95 -5.85
CA ILE A 26 -29.20 20.89 -6.50
C ILE A 26 -27.74 21.29 -6.32
N PRO A 27 -26.88 20.44 -5.72
CA PRO A 27 -25.46 20.71 -5.65
C PRO A 27 -24.98 21.07 -7.06
N VAL A 28 -24.38 22.26 -7.19
CA VAL A 28 -23.80 22.70 -8.45
C VAL A 28 -22.66 21.72 -8.76
N GLY A 29 -22.89 20.80 -9.71
CA GLY A 29 -21.96 19.71 -10.07
C GLY A 29 -22.30 18.30 -9.57
N GLY A 30 -23.56 17.96 -9.33
CA GLY A 30 -23.98 16.58 -9.01
C GLY A 30 -23.83 15.59 -10.19
N PRO A 31 -23.58 14.29 -9.93
CA PRO A 31 -23.23 13.28 -10.93
C PRO A 31 -24.36 13.01 -11.93
N PHE A 32 -24.00 12.78 -13.20
CA PHE A 32 -24.86 12.05 -14.13
C PHE A 32 -24.53 10.55 -14.02
N PRO A 33 -25.41 9.70 -13.48
CA PRO A 33 -25.20 8.27 -13.53
C PRO A 33 -25.28 7.81 -15.00
N VAL A 34 -24.23 7.16 -15.47
CA VAL A 34 -24.35 6.21 -16.58
C VAL A 34 -24.38 4.85 -15.90
N ASP A 35 -25.58 4.33 -15.66
CA ASP A 35 -25.76 2.93 -15.29
C ASP A 35 -25.52 2.09 -16.54
N GLU A 36 -24.50 1.23 -16.51
CA GLU A 36 -24.56 -0.02 -17.27
C GLU A 36 -24.45 -1.20 -16.31
N ALA A 37 -25.55 -1.93 -16.26
CA ALA A 37 -25.65 -3.23 -15.61
C ALA A 37 -24.98 -4.29 -16.49
N GLY A 38 -23.94 -4.95 -15.96
CA GLY A 38 -23.49 -6.27 -16.41
C GLY A 38 -22.40 -6.28 -17.50
N GLY A 39 -21.28 -6.97 -17.19
CA GLY A 39 -20.51 -7.71 -18.19
C GLY A 39 -19.73 -6.97 -19.29
N GLY A 40 -19.36 -5.70 -19.13
CA GLY A 40 -18.50 -4.97 -20.09
C GLY A 40 -16.99 -5.27 -19.97
N ASP A 41 -16.23 -5.06 -21.06
CA ASP A 41 -14.76 -5.16 -21.06
C ASP A 41 -14.15 -4.25 -19.98
N PRO A 42 -13.33 -4.76 -19.05
CA PRO A 42 -12.78 -3.94 -17.98
C PRO A 42 -11.97 -2.73 -18.44
N MET A 43 -11.43 -2.74 -19.67
CA MET A 43 -10.75 -1.59 -20.27
C MET A 43 -11.70 -0.49 -20.76
N SER A 44 -12.99 -0.80 -20.93
CA SER A 44 -14.03 0.13 -21.40
C SER A 44 -15.06 0.50 -20.34
N LYS A 45 -14.86 0.08 -19.07
CA LYS A 45 -15.76 0.43 -17.95
C LYS A 45 -16.00 1.95 -17.91
N PRO A 46 -17.27 2.41 -18.01
CA PRO A 46 -17.57 3.83 -17.99
C PRO A 46 -17.16 4.44 -16.66
N PHE A 47 -16.44 5.56 -16.74
CA PHE A 47 -16.01 6.34 -15.59
C PHE A 47 -17.04 7.45 -15.31
N GLN A 48 -17.38 7.66 -14.03
CA GLN A 48 -18.25 8.77 -13.65
C GLN A 48 -17.48 10.08 -13.79
N ARG A 49 -17.81 10.86 -14.81
CA ARG A 49 -17.19 12.17 -15.08
C ARG A 49 -17.66 13.19 -14.06
N MET A 50 -16.71 13.93 -13.49
CA MET A 50 -17.06 15.19 -12.86
C MET A 50 -17.05 16.28 -13.92
N ILE A 51 -18.17 16.96 -14.08
CA ILE A 51 -18.28 18.13 -14.94
C ILE A 51 -18.24 19.34 -14.01
N ALA A 52 -17.17 20.12 -14.11
CA ALA A 52 -17.07 21.37 -13.39
C ALA A 52 -17.71 22.48 -14.22
N VAL A 53 -18.36 23.44 -13.55
CA VAL A 53 -18.90 24.62 -14.22
C VAL A 53 -18.05 25.85 -13.87
N PRO A 54 -17.90 26.83 -14.77
CA PRO A 54 -17.23 28.10 -14.45
C PRO A 54 -17.93 28.86 -13.30
N PRO A 55 -17.22 29.73 -12.56
CA PRO A 55 -17.83 30.53 -11.51
C PRO A 55 -18.93 31.42 -12.08
N GLN A 56 -20.06 31.51 -11.40
CA GLN A 56 -21.17 32.35 -11.82
C GLN A 56 -21.11 33.72 -11.13
N PRO A 57 -21.45 34.82 -11.83
CA PRO A 57 -21.39 36.17 -11.24
C PRO A 57 -22.20 36.33 -9.94
N ALA A 58 -23.29 35.59 -9.78
CA ALA A 58 -24.18 35.67 -8.63
C ALA A 58 -23.75 34.78 -7.44
N TRP A 59 -22.66 34.02 -7.55
CA TRP A 59 -22.24 33.12 -6.47
C TRP A 59 -21.65 33.89 -5.29
N ALA A 60 -22.01 33.43 -4.08
CA ALA A 60 -21.37 33.87 -2.86
C ALA A 60 -19.92 33.33 -2.77
N PRO A 61 -19.03 33.95 -1.99
CA PRO A 61 -17.63 33.51 -1.85
C PRO A 61 -17.46 32.02 -1.53
N ILE A 62 -18.26 31.48 -0.60
CA ILE A 62 -18.23 30.04 -0.27
C ILE A 62 -18.57 29.16 -1.49
N GLN A 63 -19.55 29.57 -2.30
CA GLN A 63 -19.94 28.81 -3.50
C GLN A 63 -18.82 28.84 -4.55
N VAL A 64 -18.08 29.94 -4.67
CA VAL A 64 -16.89 30.01 -5.55
C VAL A 64 -15.79 29.05 -5.09
N VAL A 65 -15.53 28.94 -3.78
CA VAL A 65 -14.53 27.98 -3.27
C VAL A 65 -14.99 26.54 -3.43
N GLN A 66 -16.27 26.25 -3.20
CA GLN A 66 -16.86 24.93 -3.46
C GLN A 66 -16.76 24.54 -4.94
N GLY A 67 -17.08 25.48 -5.84
CA GLY A 67 -16.94 25.28 -7.28
C GLY A 67 -15.48 25.08 -7.70
N LEU A 68 -14.54 25.85 -7.12
CA LEU A 68 -13.11 25.65 -7.34
C LEU A 68 -12.66 24.25 -6.89
N GLN A 69 -13.10 23.76 -5.72
CA GLN A 69 -12.81 22.39 -5.28
C GLN A 69 -13.35 21.36 -6.28
N ALA A 70 -14.58 21.54 -6.77
CA ALA A 70 -15.14 20.65 -7.80
C ALA A 70 -14.30 20.69 -9.09
N ALA A 71 -13.84 21.88 -9.49
CA ALA A 71 -12.96 22.08 -10.63
C ALA A 71 -11.55 21.49 -10.44
N MET A 72 -11.02 21.47 -9.20
CA MET A 72 -9.77 20.76 -8.87
C MET A 72 -9.88 19.26 -9.17
N ALA A 73 -10.99 18.65 -8.78
CA ALA A 73 -11.21 17.22 -9.00
C ALA A 73 -11.50 16.88 -10.49
N ALA A 74 -12.09 17.82 -11.25
CA ALA A 74 -12.28 17.71 -12.70
C ALA A 74 -11.07 18.18 -13.54
N TYR A 75 -10.00 18.69 -12.93
CA TYR A 75 -8.94 19.44 -13.63
C TYR A 75 -8.32 18.67 -14.79
N ALA A 76 -8.04 17.38 -14.64
CA ALA A 76 -7.42 16.59 -15.70
C ALA A 76 -8.39 16.28 -16.86
N ASP A 77 -9.69 16.38 -16.66
CA ASP A 77 -10.71 16.18 -17.71
C ASP A 77 -11.02 17.49 -18.43
N GLU A 78 -11.06 18.61 -17.69
CA GLU A 78 -11.44 19.93 -18.17
C GLU A 78 -10.51 21.02 -17.59
N PRO A 79 -9.22 21.07 -18.01
CA PRO A 79 -8.23 21.95 -17.39
C PRO A 79 -8.59 23.45 -17.53
N GLY A 80 -9.37 23.79 -18.55
CA GLY A 80 -9.82 25.17 -18.79
C GLY A 80 -10.72 25.71 -17.68
N VAL A 81 -11.59 24.89 -17.08
CA VAL A 81 -12.60 25.38 -16.12
C VAL A 81 -11.94 25.85 -14.83
N LEU A 82 -10.99 25.10 -14.28
CA LEU A 82 -10.28 25.47 -13.05
C LEU A 82 -9.61 26.84 -13.15
N SER A 83 -9.04 27.16 -14.32
CA SER A 83 -8.38 28.45 -14.53
C SER A 83 -9.34 29.65 -14.46
N THR A 84 -10.63 29.44 -14.75
CA THR A 84 -11.66 30.49 -14.71
C THR A 84 -12.02 30.94 -13.28
N TYR A 85 -11.71 30.14 -12.27
CA TYR A 85 -11.91 30.52 -10.85
C TYR A 85 -10.82 31.46 -10.33
N LEU A 86 -9.70 31.58 -11.05
CA LEU A 86 -8.51 32.28 -10.60
C LEU A 86 -8.41 33.68 -11.21
N THR A 87 -7.93 34.65 -10.45
CA THR A 87 -7.45 35.90 -11.03
C THR A 87 -6.21 35.64 -11.91
N PRO A 88 -5.89 36.52 -12.88
CA PRO A 88 -4.68 36.38 -13.70
C PRO A 88 -3.37 36.34 -12.89
N ALA A 89 -3.34 36.97 -11.72
CA ALA A 89 -2.20 36.91 -10.81
C ALA A 89 -2.11 35.53 -10.12
N ALA A 90 -3.24 35.04 -9.57
CA ALA A 90 -3.31 33.71 -8.95
C ALA A 90 -2.94 32.61 -9.95
N ALA A 91 -3.44 32.70 -11.18
CA ALA A 91 -3.15 31.79 -12.28
C ALA A 91 -1.69 31.88 -12.77
N LYS A 92 -0.82 32.71 -12.19
CA LYS A 92 0.63 32.67 -12.41
C LYS A 92 1.40 32.06 -11.25
N THR A 93 0.89 32.19 -10.03
CA THR A 93 1.59 31.78 -8.80
C THR A 93 1.12 30.45 -8.24
N TRP A 94 -0.10 30.04 -8.55
CA TRP A 94 -0.67 28.76 -8.15
C TRP A 94 -0.86 27.87 -9.38
N ARG A 95 -0.52 26.60 -9.25
CA ARG A 95 -0.65 25.58 -10.27
C ARG A 95 -1.29 24.35 -9.63
N PRO A 96 -2.14 23.62 -10.37
CA PRO A 96 -2.67 22.33 -9.94
C PRO A 96 -1.64 21.20 -10.14
N ASP A 97 -0.37 21.49 -9.84
CA ASP A 97 0.74 20.55 -9.92
C ASP A 97 1.15 20.07 -8.52
N GLY A 98 1.93 19.00 -8.49
CA GLY A 98 2.39 18.38 -7.25
C GLY A 98 1.35 17.48 -6.58
N PRO A 99 1.62 17.10 -5.31
CA PRO A 99 0.82 16.09 -4.63
C PRO A 99 -0.60 16.53 -4.30
N ILE A 100 -1.51 15.57 -4.34
CA ILE A 100 -2.92 15.74 -4.06
C ILE A 100 -3.15 15.52 -2.57
N THR A 101 -3.82 16.45 -1.92
CA THR A 101 -4.31 16.25 -0.55
C THR A 101 -5.71 15.67 -0.59
N VAL A 102 -5.90 14.52 0.04
CA VAL A 102 -7.19 13.83 0.16
C VAL A 102 -7.75 14.11 1.55
N ILE A 103 -8.97 14.63 1.59
CA ILE A 103 -9.71 14.91 2.83
C ILE A 103 -10.98 14.08 2.91
N ALA A 104 -11.50 13.94 4.13
CA ALA A 104 -12.81 13.37 4.37
C ALA A 104 -13.89 14.13 3.60
N ASN A 105 -14.98 13.44 3.30
CA ASN A 105 -16.13 14.05 2.65
C ASN A 105 -16.73 15.14 3.55
N ARG A 106 -17.36 16.15 2.93
CA ARG A 106 -18.03 17.28 3.62
C ARG A 106 -17.08 18.15 4.46
N PRO A 107 -16.05 18.77 3.86
CA PRO A 107 -15.29 19.81 4.55
C PRO A 107 -16.19 20.98 4.96
N LYS A 108 -15.74 21.73 5.97
CA LYS A 108 -16.37 22.97 6.44
C LYS A 108 -15.81 24.17 5.70
N TYR A 109 -16.64 25.17 5.48
CA TYR A 109 -16.29 26.42 4.80
C TYR A 109 -16.74 27.58 5.66
N ASP A 110 -15.79 28.35 6.18
CA ASP A 110 -16.05 29.43 7.12
C ASP A 110 -15.49 30.76 6.61
N TYR A 111 -16.20 31.85 6.87
CA TYR A 111 -15.65 33.19 6.69
C TYR A 111 -14.66 33.49 7.83
N VAL A 112 -13.44 33.89 7.49
CA VAL A 112 -12.42 34.32 8.49
C VAL A 112 -12.61 35.82 8.87
N GLY A 113 -13.64 36.47 8.34
CA GLY A 113 -13.94 37.89 8.56
C GLY A 113 -15.36 38.27 8.09
N LYS A 114 -15.57 39.54 7.72
CA LYS A 114 -16.87 39.98 7.16
C LYS A 114 -17.11 39.35 5.79
N SER A 115 -18.34 38.92 5.52
CA SER A 115 -18.75 38.26 4.28
C SER A 115 -18.96 39.21 3.09
N ASP A 116 -18.90 40.52 3.31
CA ASP A 116 -19.11 41.55 2.27
C ASP A 116 -18.00 42.62 2.34
N GLY A 117 -16.82 42.26 1.85
CA GLY A 117 -15.68 43.16 1.68
C GLY A 117 -15.07 43.02 0.28
N ASP A 118 -14.22 43.97 -0.11
CA ASP A 118 -13.50 43.93 -1.38
C ASP A 118 -12.52 42.74 -1.48
N GLN A 119 -12.05 42.28 -0.32
CA GLN A 119 -11.33 41.03 -0.14
C GLN A 119 -12.07 40.18 0.90
N VAL A 120 -12.33 38.92 0.55
CA VAL A 120 -13.00 37.94 1.42
C VAL A 120 -12.11 36.72 1.57
N VAL A 121 -11.92 36.25 2.80
CA VAL A 121 -11.16 35.02 3.09
C VAL A 121 -12.13 33.92 3.51
N ILE A 122 -12.11 32.83 2.76
CA ILE A 122 -12.83 31.59 3.06
C ILE A 122 -11.82 30.55 3.51
N ARG A 123 -12.03 29.99 4.70
CA ARG A 123 -11.25 28.87 5.23
C ARG A 123 -11.99 27.57 4.96
N LEU A 124 -11.35 26.67 4.23
CA LEU A 124 -11.78 25.28 4.14
C LEU A 124 -11.12 24.50 5.27
N THR A 125 -11.89 23.81 6.11
CA THR A 125 -11.37 22.90 7.14
C THR A 125 -11.86 21.47 6.86
N GLY A 126 -10.93 20.53 6.79
CA GLY A 126 -11.25 19.12 6.51
C GLY A 126 -10.34 18.18 7.26
N THR A 127 -10.86 17.01 7.61
CA THR A 127 -10.06 15.94 8.21
C THR A 127 -9.17 15.31 7.13
N PRO A 128 -7.84 15.33 7.27
CA PRO A 128 -6.94 14.74 6.29
C PRO A 128 -7.04 13.21 6.30
N VAL A 129 -7.03 12.61 5.11
CA VAL A 129 -7.14 11.16 4.92
C VAL A 129 -5.85 10.61 4.34
N ALA A 130 -5.39 11.20 3.23
CA ALA A 130 -4.15 10.78 2.58
C ALA A 130 -3.53 11.88 1.72
N ARG A 131 -2.35 11.60 1.19
CA ARG A 131 -1.71 12.35 0.11
C ARG A 131 -1.43 11.40 -1.06
N ILE A 132 -1.75 11.81 -2.28
CA ILE A 132 -1.30 11.11 -3.49
C ILE A 132 -0.09 11.88 -4.02
N GLU A 133 1.08 11.26 -3.96
CA GLU A 133 2.34 11.87 -4.36
C GLU A 133 2.46 11.99 -5.89
N ALA A 134 3.45 12.76 -6.35
CA ALA A 134 3.70 12.96 -7.78
C ALA A 134 4.10 11.69 -8.55
N ASP A 135 4.51 10.63 -7.83
CA ASP A 135 4.77 9.29 -8.39
C ASP A 135 3.58 8.33 -8.20
N ASP A 136 2.38 8.87 -7.92
CA ASP A 136 1.12 8.16 -7.69
C ASP A 136 1.08 7.30 -6.41
N THR A 137 2.07 7.42 -5.53
CA THR A 137 2.05 6.74 -4.22
C THR A 137 0.95 7.32 -3.34
N TYR A 138 0.11 6.45 -2.75
CA TYR A 138 -0.93 6.86 -1.80
C TYR A 138 -0.39 6.73 -0.37
N MET A 139 -0.24 7.86 0.32
CA MET A 139 0.31 7.94 1.66
C MET A 139 -0.78 8.38 2.65
N PRO A 140 -1.32 7.48 3.48
CA PRO A 140 -2.29 7.86 4.51
C PRO A 140 -1.70 8.83 5.52
N TYR A 141 -2.54 9.75 6.00
CA TYR A 141 -2.22 10.50 7.20
C TYR A 141 -2.41 9.62 8.44
N SER A 142 -1.57 9.84 9.45
CA SER A 142 -1.80 9.26 10.77
C SER A 142 -3.12 9.79 11.35
N ALA A 143 -3.87 8.93 12.05
CA ALA A 143 -5.09 9.31 12.74
C ALA A 143 -4.88 10.39 13.83
N ALA A 144 -3.62 10.63 14.25
CA ALA A 144 -3.26 11.67 15.18
C ALA A 144 -3.14 13.07 14.55
N VAL A 145 -3.16 13.17 13.21
CA VAL A 145 -3.10 14.46 12.52
C VAL A 145 -4.45 15.17 12.71
N GLY A 146 -4.39 16.41 13.21
CA GLY A 146 -5.58 17.25 13.35
C GLY A 146 -6.15 17.66 11.98
N ASP A 147 -7.28 18.37 12.01
CA ASP A 147 -7.87 18.90 10.78
C ASP A 147 -6.87 19.81 10.04
N ILE A 148 -6.88 19.74 8.72
CA ILE A 148 -6.16 20.69 7.88
C ILE A 148 -7.06 21.87 7.55
N SER A 149 -6.47 23.06 7.49
CA SER A 149 -7.14 24.27 7.04
C SER A 149 -6.41 24.84 5.83
N VAL A 150 -7.17 25.30 4.84
CA VAL A 150 -6.65 25.99 3.65
C VAL A 150 -7.44 27.28 3.47
N ASP A 151 -6.72 28.40 3.47
CA ASP A 151 -7.31 29.71 3.25
C ASP A 151 -7.32 30.10 1.76
N PHE A 152 -8.49 30.54 1.29
CA PHE A 152 -8.72 31.09 -0.04
C PHE A 152 -9.06 32.56 0.09
N THR A 153 -8.26 33.43 -0.55
CA THR A 153 -8.56 34.86 -0.62
C THR A 153 -9.24 35.17 -1.95
N LEU A 154 -10.42 35.77 -1.89
CA LEU A 154 -11.25 36.12 -3.05
C LEU A 154 -11.36 37.64 -3.17
N VAL A 155 -11.49 38.10 -4.41
CA VAL A 155 -11.74 39.50 -4.77
C VAL A 155 -12.90 39.58 -5.76
N LYS A 156 -13.64 40.70 -5.75
CA LYS A 156 -14.65 40.98 -6.77
C LYS A 156 -13.98 41.48 -8.06
N ASP A 157 -14.45 40.99 -9.20
CA ASP A 157 -14.13 41.55 -10.51
C ASP A 157 -14.94 42.82 -10.81
N ALA A 158 -14.72 43.41 -11.99
CA ALA A 158 -15.42 44.63 -12.42
C ALA A 158 -16.93 44.41 -12.67
N GLN A 159 -17.36 43.16 -12.82
CA GLN A 159 -18.74 42.74 -13.04
C GLN A 159 -19.44 42.33 -11.73
N GLY A 160 -18.73 42.35 -10.60
CA GLY A 160 -19.22 42.02 -9.26
C GLY A 160 -19.11 40.55 -8.88
N GLY A 161 -18.55 39.69 -9.75
CA GLY A 161 -18.33 38.27 -9.48
C GLY A 161 -17.04 38.01 -8.70
N TYR A 162 -17.03 37.01 -7.82
CA TYR A 162 -15.85 36.68 -7.02
C TYR A 162 -14.88 35.75 -7.77
N HIS A 163 -13.59 36.04 -7.68
CA HIS A 163 -12.48 35.21 -8.19
C HIS A 163 -11.40 35.03 -7.11
N VAL A 164 -10.70 33.90 -7.14
CA VAL A 164 -9.64 33.58 -6.19
C VAL A 164 -8.35 34.32 -6.55
N GLN A 165 -7.91 35.20 -5.64
CA GLN A 165 -6.67 35.96 -5.74
C GLN A 165 -5.47 35.18 -5.21
N SER A 166 -5.67 34.33 -4.22
CA SER A 166 -4.63 33.42 -3.73
C SER A 166 -5.23 32.21 -3.03
N VAL A 167 -4.57 31.08 -3.21
CA VAL A 167 -4.69 29.90 -2.36
C VAL A 167 -3.49 29.91 -1.42
N GLU A 168 -3.66 29.47 -0.18
CA GLU A 168 -2.55 29.30 0.77
C GLU A 168 -1.36 28.58 0.13
N ARG A 169 -0.15 29.11 0.37
CA ARG A 169 1.06 28.62 -0.32
C ARG A 169 1.30 27.14 -0.01
N GLY A 170 1.54 26.37 -1.07
CA GLY A 170 1.84 24.94 -0.98
C GLY A 170 0.62 24.02 -1.01
N ALA A 171 -0.60 24.56 -1.01
CA ALA A 171 -1.79 23.76 -1.29
C ALA A 171 -1.82 23.38 -2.78
N GLY A 172 -1.68 22.09 -3.09
CA GLY A 172 -1.88 21.54 -4.44
C GLY A 172 -3.37 21.33 -4.74
N LEU A 173 -3.68 20.25 -5.46
CA LEU A 173 -5.05 19.79 -5.62
C LEU A 173 -5.60 19.28 -4.28
N LEU A 174 -6.82 19.68 -3.93
CA LEU A 174 -7.52 19.24 -2.72
C LEU A 174 -8.78 18.47 -3.10
N LEU A 175 -8.76 17.16 -2.91
CA LEU A 175 -9.82 16.24 -3.30
C LEU A 175 -10.49 15.62 -2.07
N THR A 176 -11.79 15.42 -2.14
CA THR A 176 -12.51 14.59 -1.16
C THR A 176 -12.30 13.09 -1.46
N MET A 177 -12.59 12.22 -0.49
CA MET A 177 -12.57 10.78 -0.71
C MET A 177 -13.45 10.35 -1.88
N ASP A 178 -14.62 10.96 -2.04
CA ASP A 178 -15.53 10.63 -3.14
C ASP A 178 -14.92 11.05 -4.50
N ASP A 179 -14.20 12.17 -4.57
CA ASP A 179 -13.49 12.60 -5.78
C ASP A 179 -12.43 11.58 -6.20
N VAL A 180 -11.64 11.10 -5.23
CA VAL A 180 -10.62 10.08 -5.46
C VAL A 180 -11.26 8.76 -5.88
N ALA A 181 -12.32 8.32 -5.19
CA ALA A 181 -13.02 7.08 -5.52
C ALA A 181 -13.61 7.08 -6.95
N ARG A 182 -14.03 8.25 -7.45
CA ARG A 182 -14.51 8.38 -8.83
C ARG A 182 -13.37 8.35 -9.84
N ALA A 183 -12.32 9.15 -9.63
CA ALA A 183 -11.31 9.42 -10.65
C ALA A 183 -10.06 8.51 -10.59
N TYR A 184 -9.77 7.86 -9.47
CA TYR A 184 -8.55 7.07 -9.26
C TYR A 184 -8.87 5.60 -9.02
N ARG A 185 -7.91 4.73 -9.34
CA ARG A 185 -7.98 3.29 -9.07
C ARG A 185 -6.68 2.82 -8.43
N PRO A 186 -6.73 2.05 -7.33
CA PRO A 186 -5.56 1.34 -6.84
C PRO A 186 -5.08 0.39 -7.94
N THR A 187 -3.80 0.47 -8.25
CA THR A 187 -3.16 -0.23 -9.36
C THR A 187 -1.91 -0.95 -8.86
N LYS A 188 -1.77 -2.23 -9.22
CA LYS A 188 -0.61 -3.04 -8.90
C LYS A 188 0.37 -3.09 -10.07
N LEU A 189 1.53 -2.48 -9.91
CA LEU A 189 2.65 -2.58 -10.86
C LEU A 189 3.62 -3.63 -10.34
N TYR A 190 4.08 -4.54 -11.19
CA TYR A 190 5.04 -5.56 -10.77
C TYR A 190 6.42 -5.21 -11.31
N PHE A 191 7.43 -5.31 -10.46
CA PHE A 191 8.84 -5.11 -10.80
C PHE A 191 9.66 -6.31 -10.39
N LEU A 192 10.85 -6.50 -10.98
CA LEU A 192 11.73 -7.61 -10.63
C LEU A 192 12.48 -7.31 -9.33
N ALA A 193 12.60 -8.33 -8.48
CA ALA A 193 13.32 -8.22 -7.22
C ALA A 193 14.82 -7.95 -7.45
N GLY A 194 15.34 -6.93 -6.77
CA GLY A 194 16.72 -6.47 -6.91
C GLY A 194 16.93 -5.56 -8.12
N PRO A 195 17.92 -4.65 -8.08
CA PRO A 195 18.31 -3.89 -9.26
C PRO A 195 18.94 -4.82 -10.32
N PRO A 196 18.85 -4.48 -11.62
CA PRO A 196 19.50 -5.25 -12.67
C PRO A 196 21.02 -5.28 -12.44
N GLY A 197 21.62 -6.48 -12.52
CA GLY A 197 23.08 -6.63 -12.42
C GLY A 197 23.82 -6.09 -13.65
N PRO A 198 25.17 -6.18 -13.68
CA PRO A 198 25.98 -5.71 -14.81
C PRO A 198 25.61 -6.35 -16.15
N SER A 199 25.08 -7.58 -16.12
CA SER A 199 24.58 -8.33 -17.28
C SER A 199 23.10 -8.10 -17.57
N ARG A 200 22.44 -7.12 -16.91
CA ARG A 200 20.97 -6.92 -16.87
C ARG A 200 20.16 -8.15 -16.44
N LEU A 201 20.83 -9.16 -15.90
CA LEU A 201 20.19 -10.30 -15.28
C LEU A 201 19.79 -9.94 -13.84
N PHE A 202 18.61 -10.41 -13.46
CA PHE A 202 18.10 -10.31 -12.11
C PHE A 202 18.53 -11.57 -11.36
N ALA A 203 19.15 -11.39 -10.19
CA ALA A 203 19.63 -12.51 -9.37
C ALA A 203 18.48 -13.45 -8.95
N GLU A 204 17.25 -12.91 -8.91
CA GLU A 204 16.06 -13.63 -8.48
C GLU A 204 14.96 -13.52 -9.53
N ARG A 205 14.38 -14.66 -9.92
CA ARG A 205 13.21 -14.74 -10.80
C ARG A 205 11.93 -14.46 -10.01
N ARG A 206 11.80 -13.25 -9.47
CA ARG A 206 10.69 -12.88 -8.57
C ARG A 206 10.18 -11.49 -8.86
N LEU A 207 8.89 -11.30 -8.62
CA LEU A 207 8.22 -10.01 -8.74
C LEU A 207 7.88 -9.44 -7.36
N VAL A 208 8.03 -8.13 -7.26
CA VAL A 208 7.61 -7.31 -6.14
C VAL A 208 6.59 -6.33 -6.67
N VAL A 209 5.43 -6.33 -6.03
CA VAL A 209 4.34 -5.44 -6.38
C VAL A 209 4.57 -4.07 -5.74
N ASP A 210 4.33 -3.03 -6.53
CA ASP A 210 4.29 -1.64 -6.17
C ASP A 210 2.86 -1.14 -6.39
N ARG A 211 2.19 -0.69 -5.33
CA ARG A 211 0.78 -0.31 -5.40
C ARG A 211 0.67 1.21 -5.39
N VAL A 212 0.11 1.75 -6.47
CA VAL A 212 -0.06 3.18 -6.73
C VAL A 212 -1.52 3.49 -7.03
N TRP A 213 -1.92 4.76 -6.99
CA TRP A 213 -3.27 5.19 -7.31
C TRP A 213 -3.28 5.96 -8.62
N LEU A 214 -3.66 5.27 -9.71
CA LEU A 214 -3.66 5.87 -11.04
C LEU A 214 -4.99 6.51 -11.34
N ARG A 215 -4.92 7.72 -11.91
CA ARG A 215 -6.11 8.39 -12.42
C ARG A 215 -6.59 7.70 -13.69
N VAL A 216 -7.89 7.46 -13.78
CA VAL A 216 -8.56 7.09 -15.03
C VAL A 216 -8.63 8.33 -15.92
N LYS A 217 -8.20 8.22 -17.17
CA LYS A 217 -8.20 9.32 -18.12
C LYS A 217 -9.25 9.11 -19.21
N PRO A 218 -10.04 10.14 -19.58
CA PRO A 218 -11.02 10.05 -20.66
C PRO A 218 -10.42 9.74 -22.04
N THR A 219 -9.18 10.20 -22.26
CA THR A 219 -8.54 10.24 -23.57
C THR A 219 -7.75 8.98 -23.92
N GLU A 220 -7.65 8.03 -22.99
CA GLU A 220 -6.92 6.77 -23.18
C GLU A 220 -7.56 5.64 -22.37
N ASN A 221 -7.44 4.40 -22.82
CA ASN A 221 -7.88 3.27 -22.02
C ASN A 221 -6.97 3.09 -20.78
N PHE A 222 -7.52 2.45 -19.75
CA PHE A 222 -6.83 2.32 -18.47
C PHE A 222 -5.58 1.42 -18.55
N ALA A 223 -5.59 0.39 -19.41
CA ALA A 223 -4.43 -0.48 -19.62
C ALA A 223 -3.22 0.31 -20.15
N GLN A 224 -3.43 1.25 -21.06
CA GLN A 224 -2.39 2.15 -21.55
C GLN A 224 -1.86 3.07 -20.44
N THR A 225 -2.72 3.55 -19.53
CA THR A 225 -2.31 4.31 -18.34
C THR A 225 -1.38 3.47 -17.45
N ILE A 226 -1.76 2.21 -17.19
CA ILE A 226 -1.00 1.25 -16.37
C ILE A 226 0.37 0.96 -17.01
N VAL A 227 0.41 0.61 -18.30
CA VAL A 227 1.67 0.29 -19.00
C VAL A 227 2.58 1.51 -19.02
N ARG A 228 2.05 2.71 -19.27
CA ARG A 228 2.86 3.93 -19.21
C ARG A 228 3.52 4.09 -17.85
N ARG A 229 2.72 3.98 -16.78
CA ARG A 229 3.25 4.12 -15.42
C ARG A 229 4.28 3.04 -15.07
N LEU A 230 4.10 1.81 -15.57
CA LEU A 230 5.08 0.73 -15.42
C LEU A 230 6.43 1.10 -16.07
N LEU A 231 6.40 1.73 -17.25
CA LEU A 231 7.60 2.17 -17.97
C LEU A 231 8.32 3.33 -17.27
N ASP A 232 7.59 4.17 -16.52
CA ASP A 232 8.18 5.23 -15.69
C ASP A 232 9.04 4.68 -14.52
N GLY A 233 8.89 3.39 -14.19
CA GLY A 233 9.66 2.71 -13.15
C GLY A 233 8.96 2.65 -11.78
N PRO A 234 9.61 2.10 -10.74
CA PRO A 234 9.01 1.97 -9.42
C PRO A 234 8.81 3.33 -8.72
N SER A 235 7.87 3.38 -7.79
CA SER A 235 7.68 4.47 -6.83
C SER A 235 8.91 4.68 -5.95
N LYS A 236 8.96 5.83 -5.27
CA LYS A 236 10.01 6.14 -4.28
C LYS A 236 10.11 5.10 -3.17
N ALA A 237 9.02 4.41 -2.83
CA ALA A 237 9.03 3.37 -1.80
C ALA A 237 9.94 2.19 -2.17
N LEU A 238 10.08 1.87 -3.46
CA LEU A 238 10.86 0.73 -3.96
C LEU A 238 12.07 1.12 -4.82
N HIS A 239 12.34 2.41 -4.99
CA HIS A 239 13.47 2.89 -5.78
C HIS A 239 14.79 2.24 -5.29
N GLY A 240 15.51 1.59 -6.21
CA GLY A 240 16.81 0.99 -5.95
C GLY A 240 16.76 -0.37 -5.25
N ALA A 241 15.55 -0.84 -4.92
CA ALA A 241 15.27 -2.13 -4.32
C ALA A 241 14.72 -3.14 -5.35
N VAL A 242 14.08 -2.63 -6.41
CA VAL A 242 13.55 -3.41 -7.54
C VAL A 242 14.08 -2.85 -8.85
N GLY A 243 13.91 -3.60 -9.94
CA GLY A 243 14.22 -3.14 -11.29
C GLY A 243 13.14 -3.45 -12.32
N SER A 244 13.26 -2.80 -13.46
CA SER A 244 12.41 -2.99 -14.63
C SER A 244 13.23 -3.66 -15.74
N VAL A 245 12.62 -4.56 -16.51
CA VAL A 245 13.25 -5.06 -17.75
C VAL A 245 13.32 -3.99 -18.84
N PHE A 246 12.45 -2.98 -18.74
CA PHE A 246 12.38 -1.90 -19.72
C PHE A 246 13.52 -0.90 -19.48
N PRO A 247 14.31 -0.57 -20.51
CA PRO A 247 15.30 0.49 -20.41
C PRO A 247 14.62 1.85 -20.22
N GLN A 248 15.38 2.81 -19.67
CA GLN A 248 14.91 4.19 -19.59
C GLN A 248 14.67 4.77 -21.00
N GLY A 249 13.65 5.60 -21.14
CA GLY A 249 13.25 6.21 -22.41
C GLY A 249 12.26 5.38 -23.23
N MET A 250 11.82 4.22 -22.72
CA MET A 250 10.68 3.50 -23.28
C MET A 250 9.38 4.29 -23.08
N SER A 251 8.47 4.14 -24.02
CA SER A 251 7.13 4.72 -23.99
C SER A 251 6.11 3.73 -24.56
N VAL A 252 4.84 3.90 -24.20
CA VAL A 252 3.73 3.13 -24.77
C VAL A 252 3.09 3.93 -25.89
N ARG A 253 3.01 3.34 -27.10
CA ARG A 253 2.34 3.95 -28.25
C ARG A 253 0.84 3.70 -28.19
N SER A 254 0.46 2.44 -27.96
CA SER A 254 -0.93 2.06 -27.77
C SER A 254 -1.05 0.78 -26.95
N VAL A 255 -2.18 0.63 -26.25
CA VAL A 255 -2.64 -0.68 -25.79
C VAL A 255 -4.00 -0.90 -26.42
N ARG A 256 -4.13 -1.95 -27.24
CA ARG A 256 -5.35 -2.30 -27.95
C ARG A 256 -5.85 -3.64 -27.45
N SER A 257 -7.14 -3.86 -27.53
CA SER A 257 -7.71 -5.17 -27.24
C SER A 257 -8.69 -5.57 -28.32
N ASP A 258 -8.75 -6.88 -28.52
CA ASP A 258 -9.81 -7.56 -29.25
C ASP A 258 -10.36 -8.70 -28.35
N ASP A 259 -11.09 -9.64 -28.96
CA ASP A 259 -11.77 -10.73 -28.26
C ASP A 259 -10.80 -11.75 -27.62
N ASP A 260 -9.59 -11.96 -28.18
CA ASP A 260 -8.68 -13.03 -27.75
C ASP A 260 -7.32 -12.53 -27.23
N ARG A 261 -6.96 -11.27 -27.51
CA ARG A 261 -5.68 -10.67 -27.12
C ARG A 261 -5.76 -9.22 -26.67
N VAL A 262 -4.74 -8.84 -25.91
CA VAL A 262 -4.35 -7.48 -25.59
C VAL A 262 -3.01 -7.20 -26.27
N VAL A 263 -2.98 -6.26 -27.20
CA VAL A 263 -1.78 -5.86 -27.94
C VAL A 263 -1.16 -4.65 -27.27
N VAL A 264 0.06 -4.78 -26.75
CA VAL A 264 0.86 -3.72 -26.15
C VAL A 264 1.93 -3.28 -27.14
N ASP A 265 1.74 -2.11 -27.74
CA ASP A 265 2.68 -1.53 -28.70
C ASP A 265 3.57 -0.48 -28.03
N LEU A 266 4.87 -0.76 -27.99
CA LEU A 266 5.89 0.02 -27.31
C LEU A 266 6.71 0.83 -28.33
N HIS A 267 7.39 1.86 -27.84
CA HIS A 267 8.35 2.65 -28.60
C HIS A 267 9.54 3.01 -27.71
N GLY A 268 10.77 2.94 -28.22
CA GLY A 268 11.96 3.41 -27.52
C GLY A 268 13.19 2.52 -27.73
N PRO A 269 14.28 2.80 -26.98
CA PRO A 269 15.59 2.19 -27.20
C PRO A 269 15.69 0.80 -26.54
N ILE A 270 14.97 -0.19 -27.08
CA ILE A 270 15.05 -1.58 -26.66
C ILE A 270 15.69 -2.44 -27.74
N ALA A 271 16.69 -3.25 -27.36
CA ALA A 271 17.27 -4.28 -28.20
C ALA A 271 16.63 -5.62 -27.80
N PRO A 272 15.76 -6.22 -28.63
CA PRO A 272 15.03 -7.43 -28.26
C PRO A 272 15.94 -8.61 -27.89
N ASP A 273 17.08 -8.76 -28.57
CA ASP A 273 18.00 -9.91 -28.43
C ASP A 273 18.73 -9.95 -27.06
N ASP A 274 18.93 -8.80 -26.42
CA ASP A 274 19.63 -8.67 -25.13
C ASP A 274 18.68 -8.63 -23.93
N LEU A 275 17.39 -8.84 -24.17
CA LEU A 275 16.36 -8.65 -23.16
C LEU A 275 16.14 -9.91 -22.33
N TYR A 276 15.93 -9.75 -21.03
CA TYR A 276 15.46 -10.84 -20.17
C TYR A 276 13.98 -11.14 -20.45
N THR A 277 13.71 -11.95 -21.49
CA THR A 277 12.36 -12.24 -22.02
C THR A 277 11.41 -12.74 -20.95
N ASP A 278 11.83 -13.70 -20.12
CA ASP A 278 11.00 -14.26 -19.05
C ASP A 278 10.57 -13.16 -18.05
N GLY A 279 11.48 -12.25 -17.72
CA GLY A 279 11.20 -11.11 -16.86
C GLY A 279 10.22 -10.15 -17.49
N LEU A 280 10.35 -9.84 -18.78
CA LEU A 280 9.38 -9.00 -19.50
C LEU A 280 7.99 -9.62 -19.49
N LYS A 281 7.92 -10.91 -19.85
CA LYS A 281 6.64 -11.64 -19.88
C LYS A 281 5.98 -11.60 -18.50
N ALA A 282 6.74 -11.89 -17.44
CA ALA A 282 6.24 -11.86 -16.07
C ALA A 282 5.79 -10.44 -15.67
N GLN A 283 6.61 -9.42 -15.92
CA GLN A 283 6.35 -8.04 -15.51
C GLN A 283 5.07 -7.48 -16.14
N LEU A 284 4.88 -7.64 -17.46
CA LEU A 284 3.66 -7.19 -18.16
C LEU A 284 2.45 -8.04 -17.76
N LYS A 285 2.60 -9.36 -17.73
CA LYS A 285 1.48 -10.26 -17.45
C LYS A 285 0.88 -10.02 -16.08
N TRP A 286 1.70 -10.00 -15.03
CA TRP A 286 1.21 -9.77 -13.66
C TRP A 286 0.65 -8.36 -13.49
N THR A 287 1.26 -7.35 -14.13
CA THR A 287 0.74 -5.98 -14.12
C THR A 287 -0.62 -5.87 -14.82
N LEU A 288 -0.82 -6.49 -15.99
CA LEU A 288 -2.10 -6.38 -16.69
C LEU A 288 -3.18 -7.31 -16.10
N ASN A 289 -2.83 -8.53 -15.70
CA ASN A 289 -3.82 -9.48 -15.15
C ASN A 289 -4.32 -9.06 -13.76
N ASN A 290 -3.44 -8.62 -12.86
CA ASN A 290 -3.85 -8.31 -11.48
C ASN A 290 -4.49 -6.92 -11.34
N ASN A 291 -4.74 -6.25 -12.47
CA ASN A 291 -5.58 -5.06 -12.58
C ASN A 291 -6.77 -5.31 -13.53
N ASP A 292 -7.13 -6.57 -13.78
CA ASP A 292 -8.25 -6.99 -14.63
C ASP A 292 -8.18 -6.45 -16.07
N MET A 293 -6.99 -6.16 -16.62
CA MET A 293 -6.86 -5.61 -17.98
C MET A 293 -6.80 -6.69 -19.05
N ALA A 294 -6.11 -7.80 -18.79
CA ALA A 294 -6.03 -8.91 -19.74
C ALA A 294 -7.08 -10.01 -19.49
N ASN A 295 -7.52 -10.26 -18.25
CA ASN A 295 -8.61 -11.21 -17.90
C ASN A 295 -8.50 -12.61 -18.53
N GLY A 296 -7.28 -13.16 -18.62
CA GLY A 296 -7.07 -14.45 -19.26
C GLY A 296 -7.03 -14.40 -20.79
N ARG A 297 -7.00 -13.21 -21.40
CA ARG A 297 -6.59 -13.03 -22.79
C ARG A 297 -5.08 -13.19 -22.94
N THR A 298 -4.68 -13.47 -24.17
CA THR A 298 -3.27 -13.49 -24.57
C THR A 298 -2.73 -12.05 -24.64
N ILE A 299 -1.51 -11.79 -24.19
CA ILE A 299 -0.87 -10.48 -24.37
C ILE A 299 0.15 -10.59 -25.50
N GLU A 300 -0.01 -9.79 -26.55
CA GLU A 300 0.95 -9.66 -27.64
C GLU A 300 1.75 -8.38 -27.44
N VAL A 301 3.07 -8.45 -27.56
CA VAL A 301 3.95 -7.29 -27.45
C VAL A 301 4.48 -6.92 -28.83
N GLN A 302 4.39 -5.64 -29.17
CA GLN A 302 4.87 -5.05 -30.41
C GLN A 302 5.89 -3.94 -30.12
N LEU A 303 6.78 -3.70 -31.07
CA LEU A 303 7.70 -2.56 -31.05
C LEU A 303 7.51 -1.78 -32.33
N ASP A 304 7.12 -0.53 -32.18
CA ASP A 304 6.87 0.38 -33.29
C ASP A 304 5.82 -0.09 -34.31
N GLY A 305 4.83 -0.86 -33.86
CA GLY A 305 3.77 -1.45 -34.68
C GLY A 305 4.16 -2.75 -35.39
N GLU A 306 5.39 -3.22 -35.21
CA GLU A 306 5.91 -4.47 -35.76
C GLU A 306 6.05 -5.54 -34.66
N PRO A 307 6.15 -6.84 -35.03
CA PRO A 307 6.45 -7.90 -34.08
C PRO A 307 7.70 -7.58 -33.25
N PHE A 308 7.65 -7.86 -31.94
CA PHE A 308 8.74 -7.51 -31.02
C PHE A 308 10.08 -8.19 -31.38
N TYR A 309 10.05 -9.43 -31.87
CA TYR A 309 11.22 -10.09 -32.47
C TYR A 309 11.04 -10.20 -33.98
N SER A 310 12.14 -10.19 -34.72
CA SER A 310 12.12 -10.32 -36.18
C SER A 310 11.69 -11.71 -36.67
N SER A 311 11.85 -12.75 -35.84
CA SER A 311 11.53 -14.13 -36.22
C SER A 311 10.11 -14.55 -35.85
N ASP A 312 9.61 -14.12 -34.69
CA ASP A 312 8.34 -14.59 -34.11
C ASP A 312 7.66 -13.49 -33.26
N PRO A 313 6.32 -13.47 -33.18
CA PRO A 313 5.62 -12.57 -32.29
C PRO A 313 5.90 -12.91 -30.82
N LEU A 314 6.14 -11.89 -30.00
CA LEU A 314 6.25 -12.05 -28.55
C LEU A 314 4.85 -12.13 -27.94
N VAL A 315 4.48 -13.35 -27.57
CA VAL A 315 3.16 -13.66 -27.02
C VAL A 315 3.29 -14.20 -25.59
N ILE A 316 2.36 -13.77 -24.73
CA ILE A 316 2.22 -14.18 -23.34
C ILE A 316 0.81 -14.77 -23.18
N ARG A 317 0.71 -16.09 -23.09
CA ARG A 317 -0.59 -16.76 -22.96
C ARG A 317 -1.12 -16.65 -21.53
N ALA A 318 -2.40 -16.91 -21.33
CA ALA A 318 -3.03 -16.86 -20.00
C ALA A 318 -2.49 -17.91 -19.02
N ASP A 319 -2.15 -19.10 -19.51
CA ASP A 319 -1.61 -20.24 -18.76
C ASP A 319 -0.12 -20.12 -18.41
N ASP A 320 0.63 -19.22 -19.05
CA ASP A 320 2.06 -18.95 -18.74
C ASP A 320 2.31 -18.36 -17.32
N MET A 321 1.31 -18.33 -16.42
CA MET A 321 1.38 -17.66 -15.12
C MET A 321 2.02 -18.60 -14.10
N ARG A 322 3.34 -18.57 -13.99
CA ARG A 322 4.04 -19.35 -12.97
C ARG A 322 3.90 -18.62 -11.62
N GLU A 323 3.25 -19.27 -10.65
CA GLU A 323 3.03 -18.69 -9.30
C GLU A 323 4.32 -18.52 -8.50
N ASP A 324 5.40 -19.20 -8.90
CA ASP A 324 6.71 -19.12 -8.27
C ASP A 324 7.32 -17.71 -8.31
N TRP A 325 6.91 -16.87 -9.29
CA TRP A 325 7.33 -15.46 -9.36
C TRP A 325 6.91 -14.62 -8.16
N LEU A 326 5.83 -14.98 -7.45
CA LEU A 326 5.41 -14.27 -6.23
C LEU A 326 5.88 -14.96 -4.94
N GLY A 327 6.61 -16.08 -5.05
CA GLY A 327 7.18 -16.79 -3.90
C GLY A 327 6.14 -17.43 -2.97
N SER A 328 4.95 -17.74 -3.48
CA SER A 328 3.85 -18.38 -2.74
C SER A 328 3.99 -19.90 -2.75
N ASN A 329 4.91 -20.43 -1.94
CA ASN A 329 4.95 -21.85 -1.65
C ASN A 329 4.20 -22.13 -0.35
N VAL A 330 3.32 -23.14 -0.35
CA VAL A 330 2.74 -23.72 0.87
C VAL A 330 3.90 -24.26 1.71
N SER A 331 4.33 -23.49 2.71
CA SER A 331 5.35 -23.94 3.65
C SER A 331 4.69 -24.53 4.88
N PRO A 332 5.29 -25.56 5.50
CA PRO A 332 4.81 -26.07 6.77
C PRO A 332 4.78 -24.95 7.82
N ALA A 333 3.78 -25.01 8.69
CA ALA A 333 3.74 -24.17 9.89
C ALA A 333 4.46 -24.88 11.05
N TYR A 334 5.01 -24.10 11.95
CA TYR A 334 5.70 -24.58 13.14
C TYR A 334 5.27 -23.78 14.38
N TYR A 335 5.57 -24.32 15.55
CA TYR A 335 5.44 -23.63 16.82
C TYR A 335 6.53 -24.11 17.77
N VAL A 336 6.72 -23.39 18.87
CA VAL A 336 7.69 -23.73 19.91
C VAL A 336 6.95 -24.26 21.13
N SER A 337 7.42 -25.39 21.68
CA SER A 337 6.94 -25.92 22.96
C SER A 337 8.13 -26.31 23.84
N ARG A 338 8.23 -25.69 25.03
CA ARG A 338 9.37 -25.87 25.96
C ARG A 338 10.74 -25.70 25.29
N GLY A 339 10.85 -24.72 24.38
CA GLY A 339 12.05 -24.42 23.60
C GLY A 339 12.29 -25.31 22.36
N ALA A 340 11.52 -26.39 22.18
CA ALA A 340 11.60 -27.26 21.01
C ALA A 340 10.72 -26.77 19.87
N VAL A 341 11.27 -26.70 18.65
CA VAL A 341 10.51 -26.43 17.42
C VAL A 341 9.78 -27.69 16.98
N ARG A 342 8.47 -27.57 16.75
CA ARG A 342 7.59 -28.65 16.31
C ARG A 342 6.81 -28.22 15.09
N SER A 343 6.59 -29.14 14.15
CA SER A 343 5.67 -28.89 13.05
C SER A 343 4.23 -28.79 13.56
N LEU A 344 3.42 -28.00 12.88
CA LEU A 344 1.98 -27.92 13.11
C LEU A 344 1.29 -28.82 12.08
N GLY A 345 0.70 -29.93 12.53
CA GLY A 345 -0.17 -30.75 11.70
C GLY A 345 -1.57 -30.15 11.57
N ASP A 346 -2.38 -30.69 10.67
CA ASP A 346 -3.70 -30.11 10.35
C ASP A 346 -4.64 -30.08 11.56
N ASP A 347 -4.67 -31.16 12.36
CA ASP A 347 -5.59 -31.31 13.51
C ASP A 347 -4.91 -31.71 14.83
N ARG A 348 -3.58 -31.86 14.87
CA ARG A 348 -2.83 -32.28 16.07
C ARG A 348 -1.44 -31.62 16.16
N PRO A 349 -0.88 -31.52 17.39
CA PRO A 349 0.53 -31.19 17.59
C PRO A 349 1.42 -32.10 16.73
N GLY A 350 2.26 -31.53 15.87
CA GLY A 350 3.17 -32.29 15.02
C GLY A 350 4.47 -32.71 15.71
N ASN A 351 5.36 -33.28 14.91
CA ASN A 351 6.63 -33.84 15.36
C ASN A 351 7.65 -32.75 15.65
N ALA A 352 8.55 -33.01 16.60
CA ALA A 352 9.74 -32.20 16.75
C ALA A 352 10.59 -32.24 15.47
N VAL A 353 11.18 -31.11 15.11
CA VAL A 353 12.12 -31.04 13.99
C VAL A 353 13.40 -31.81 14.32
N GLN A 354 14.20 -32.18 13.31
CA GLN A 354 15.43 -32.92 13.56
C GLN A 354 16.50 -32.05 14.24
N GLY A 355 17.36 -32.71 15.04
CA GLY A 355 18.52 -32.07 15.65
C GLY A 355 18.22 -31.24 16.91
N PRO A 356 19.17 -30.40 17.34
CA PRO A 356 19.06 -29.62 18.58
C PRO A 356 17.86 -28.66 18.63
N ALA A 357 17.36 -28.20 17.48
CA ALA A 357 16.20 -27.32 17.42
C ALA A 357 14.89 -28.03 17.84
N GLY A 358 14.80 -29.35 17.71
CA GLY A 358 13.63 -30.13 18.14
C GLY A 358 13.70 -30.63 19.58
N GLN A 359 14.78 -30.32 20.30
CA GLN A 359 14.96 -30.75 21.69
C GLN A 359 14.51 -29.65 22.66
N PRO A 360 13.91 -29.99 23.82
CA PRO A 360 13.57 -29.00 24.82
C PRO A 360 14.80 -28.21 25.28
N ASN A 361 14.77 -26.89 25.07
CA ASN A 361 15.88 -26.00 25.41
C ASN A 361 15.41 -24.55 25.55
N GLU A 362 15.21 -24.09 26.78
CA GLU A 362 14.72 -22.74 27.06
C GLU A 362 15.82 -21.66 27.06
N LEU A 363 17.05 -22.01 26.70
CA LEU A 363 18.13 -21.03 26.47
C LEU A 363 17.84 -20.11 25.29
N TYR A 364 16.91 -20.50 24.40
CA TYR A 364 16.60 -19.82 23.16
C TYR A 364 15.15 -19.35 23.10
N SER A 365 14.94 -18.15 22.57
CA SER A 365 13.63 -17.48 22.48
C SER A 365 13.46 -16.79 21.12
N ARG A 366 12.21 -16.46 20.75
CA ARG A 366 11.90 -15.74 19.49
C ARG A 366 12.56 -16.40 18.28
N LEU A 367 12.26 -17.68 18.08
CA LEU A 367 12.85 -18.50 17.02
C LEU A 367 12.30 -18.10 15.65
N ALA A 368 13.12 -18.22 14.62
CA ALA A 368 12.77 -17.96 13.23
C ALA A 368 13.33 -19.07 12.33
N MET A 369 12.58 -19.47 11.31
CA MET A 369 12.96 -20.57 10.41
C MET A 369 13.39 -20.03 9.05
N SER A 370 14.47 -20.59 8.48
CA SER A 370 14.94 -20.20 7.13
C SER A 370 13.94 -20.59 6.05
N ASP A 371 14.14 -20.10 4.82
CA ASP A 371 13.42 -20.66 3.67
C ASP A 371 13.70 -22.17 3.56
N GLY A 372 12.69 -22.93 3.16
CA GLY A 372 12.74 -24.40 3.09
C GLY A 372 12.94 -25.15 4.43
N GLY A 373 13.11 -24.45 5.56
CA GLY A 373 13.19 -25.05 6.89
C GLY A 373 14.51 -25.76 7.25
N ALA A 374 15.59 -25.50 6.51
CA ALA A 374 16.89 -26.14 6.74
C ALA A 374 17.65 -25.62 7.99
N MET A 375 17.38 -24.38 8.42
CA MET A 375 18.00 -23.76 9.57
C MET A 375 16.98 -23.08 10.50
N VAL A 376 17.32 -23.03 11.78
CA VAL A 376 16.58 -22.29 12.81
C VAL A 376 17.52 -21.29 13.44
N ALA A 377 17.09 -20.02 13.48
CA ALA A 377 17.72 -18.97 14.25
C ALA A 377 16.93 -18.69 15.53
N ALA A 378 17.61 -18.21 16.57
CA ALA A 378 16.98 -17.83 17.83
C ALA A 378 17.74 -16.70 18.50
N ARG A 379 17.02 -15.96 19.35
CA ARG A 379 17.63 -15.01 20.27
C ARG A 379 17.98 -15.71 21.59
N GLY A 380 19.25 -15.67 21.96
CA GLY A 380 19.75 -16.24 23.21
C GLY A 380 19.23 -15.46 24.42
N THR A 381 18.86 -16.19 25.47
CA THR A 381 18.55 -15.63 26.80
C THR A 381 19.84 -15.23 27.54
N PRO A 382 19.76 -14.51 28.68
CA PRO A 382 20.91 -14.27 29.55
C PRO A 382 21.65 -15.55 29.93
N ALA A 383 20.92 -16.65 30.19
CA ALA A 383 21.51 -17.95 30.51
C ALA A 383 22.30 -18.56 29.33
N ALA A 384 21.96 -18.19 28.09
CA ALA A 384 22.71 -18.55 26.89
C ALA A 384 23.88 -17.59 26.60
N GLY A 385 24.04 -16.52 27.39
CA GLY A 385 24.99 -15.44 27.13
C GLY A 385 24.55 -14.46 26.03
N GLY A 386 23.24 -14.34 25.77
CA GLY A 386 22.70 -13.41 24.76
C GLY A 386 23.01 -13.79 23.31
N GLY A 387 22.86 -12.85 22.38
CA GLY A 387 23.21 -12.99 20.97
C GLY A 387 22.15 -13.63 20.08
N ILE A 388 22.47 -13.74 18.78
CA ILE A 388 21.70 -14.53 17.81
C ILE A 388 22.42 -15.84 17.53
N TRP A 389 21.70 -16.94 17.71
CA TRP A 389 22.17 -18.30 17.56
C TRP A 389 21.49 -18.98 16.39
N VAL A 390 22.20 -19.85 15.69
CA VAL A 390 21.69 -20.62 14.55
C VAL A 390 22.07 -22.09 14.71
N THR A 391 21.17 -22.98 14.33
CA THR A 391 21.44 -24.42 14.16
C THR A 391 20.80 -24.93 12.88
N ARG A 392 21.39 -25.98 12.30
CA ARG A 392 20.75 -26.74 11.22
C ARG A 392 19.66 -27.66 11.79
N VAL A 393 18.62 -27.88 10.99
CA VAL A 393 17.57 -28.87 11.24
C VAL A 393 18.06 -30.23 10.73
N ALA A 394 19.00 -30.81 11.47
CA ALA A 394 19.63 -32.09 11.14
C ALA A 394 20.19 -32.77 12.40
N PRO A 395 20.33 -34.11 12.44
CA PRO A 395 20.79 -34.83 13.63
C PRO A 395 22.15 -34.37 14.16
N ASP A 396 23.04 -33.95 13.28
CA ASP A 396 24.40 -33.46 13.56
C ASP A 396 24.48 -31.92 13.69
N GLY A 397 23.32 -31.24 13.75
CA GLY A 397 23.24 -29.81 14.03
C GLY A 397 23.83 -29.45 15.38
N ARG A 398 24.27 -28.19 15.52
CA ARG A 398 24.71 -27.59 16.78
C ARG A 398 24.34 -26.12 16.81
N TRP A 399 23.93 -25.63 17.96
CA TRP A 399 23.72 -24.20 18.16
C TRP A 399 25.05 -23.46 18.13
N GLN A 400 25.16 -22.46 17.26
CA GLN A 400 26.33 -21.60 17.11
C GLN A 400 25.90 -20.14 17.22
N ARG A 401 26.66 -19.34 17.97
CA ARG A 401 26.42 -17.90 18.11
C ARG A 401 27.04 -17.17 16.93
N TRP A 402 26.21 -16.48 16.15
CA TRP A 402 26.63 -15.71 14.99
C TRP A 402 26.73 -14.21 15.25
N ILE A 403 25.86 -13.70 16.13
CA ILE A 403 25.82 -12.28 16.49
C ILE A 403 25.93 -12.18 18.01
N GLN A 404 26.78 -11.27 18.47
CA GLN A 404 26.99 -10.98 19.89
C GLN A 404 26.05 -9.86 20.34
N GLY A 405 25.74 -9.79 21.63
CA GLY A 405 24.90 -8.74 22.22
C GLY A 405 24.05 -9.27 23.38
N ARG A 406 23.53 -8.38 24.24
CA ARG A 406 22.58 -8.80 25.28
C ARG A 406 21.22 -9.10 24.65
N GLN A 407 20.36 -9.86 25.36
CA GLN A 407 19.06 -10.27 24.81
C GLN A 407 18.17 -9.06 24.49
N GLU A 408 18.19 -8.04 25.35
CA GLU A 408 17.39 -6.82 25.26
C GLU A 408 17.86 -5.84 24.17
N ASP A 409 19.15 -5.93 23.80
CA ASP A 409 19.77 -5.06 22.81
C ASP A 409 19.50 -5.54 21.38
N LEU A 410 19.16 -6.82 21.19
CA LEU A 410 18.96 -7.40 19.86
C LEU A 410 17.48 -7.63 19.56
N THR A 411 17.02 -7.16 18.41
CA THR A 411 15.70 -7.54 17.90
C THR A 411 15.67 -9.03 17.57
N PRO A 412 14.49 -9.69 17.60
CA PRO A 412 14.34 -11.05 17.12
C PRO A 412 14.95 -11.25 15.71
N PRO A 413 15.56 -12.41 15.42
CA PRO A 413 16.12 -12.69 14.11
C PRO A 413 15.03 -12.74 13.03
N SER A 414 15.36 -12.29 11.81
CA SER A 414 14.51 -12.38 10.62
C SER A 414 15.34 -12.94 9.46
N TRP A 415 14.83 -13.94 8.75
CA TRP A 415 15.53 -14.50 7.61
C TRP A 415 15.15 -13.75 6.34
N HIS A 416 16.14 -13.53 5.47
CA HIS A 416 15.94 -13.20 4.07
C HIS A 416 16.01 -14.48 3.23
N ARG A 417 15.46 -14.44 2.01
CA ARG A 417 15.34 -15.60 1.11
C ARG A 417 16.67 -16.11 0.56
N ASP A 418 17.66 -15.24 0.46
CA ASP A 418 19.04 -15.61 0.10
C ASP A 418 19.76 -16.41 1.19
N GLY A 419 19.10 -16.70 2.32
CA GLY A 419 19.68 -17.41 3.45
C GLY A 419 20.42 -16.50 4.43
N THR A 420 20.39 -15.18 4.24
CA THR A 420 20.97 -14.25 5.22
C THR A 420 20.02 -13.96 6.37
N LEU A 421 20.62 -13.74 7.54
CA LEU A 421 19.93 -13.49 8.80
C LEU A 421 20.13 -12.04 9.21
N TRP A 422 19.03 -11.40 9.60
CA TRP A 422 18.97 -9.98 9.92
C TRP A 422 18.50 -9.77 11.35
N THR A 423 19.12 -8.80 12.03
CA THR A 423 18.72 -8.29 13.34
C THR A 423 19.13 -6.82 13.44
N TYR A 424 18.50 -6.07 14.34
CA TYR A 424 18.92 -4.72 14.69
C TYR A 424 19.53 -4.73 16.10
N ASP A 425 20.72 -4.14 16.21
CA ASP A 425 21.46 -3.96 17.45
C ASP A 425 21.20 -2.54 18.00
N ARG A 426 20.32 -2.50 19.00
CA ARG A 426 19.85 -1.29 19.67
C ARG A 426 20.93 -0.63 20.52
N ALA A 427 21.93 -1.38 20.97
CA ALA A 427 23.03 -0.80 21.76
C ALA A 427 23.98 0.02 20.89
N ASN A 428 24.09 -0.31 19.60
CA ASN A 428 25.01 0.32 18.66
C ASN A 428 24.31 1.06 17.51
N ASP A 429 22.97 1.14 17.54
CA ASP A 429 22.15 1.76 16.49
C ASP A 429 22.51 1.28 15.08
N THR A 430 22.55 -0.04 14.89
CA THR A 430 23.00 -0.63 13.61
C THR A 430 22.20 -1.87 13.24
N VAL A 431 21.93 -2.00 11.94
CA VAL A 431 21.45 -3.26 11.37
C VAL A 431 22.63 -4.20 11.17
N LEU A 432 22.44 -5.46 11.53
CA LEU A 432 23.42 -6.53 11.33
C LEU A 432 22.82 -7.60 10.41
N ARG A 433 23.60 -7.98 9.40
CA ARG A 433 23.30 -9.07 8.47
C ARG A 433 24.41 -10.13 8.59
N CYS A 434 24.08 -11.41 8.56
CA CYS A 434 25.09 -12.46 8.40
C CYS A 434 24.59 -13.56 7.46
N ASP A 435 25.52 -14.36 6.93
CA ASP A 435 25.21 -15.53 6.11
C ASP A 435 25.76 -16.79 6.79
N PRO A 436 24.92 -17.48 7.58
CA PRO A 436 25.33 -18.69 8.28
C PRO A 436 25.80 -19.82 7.36
N ALA A 437 25.32 -19.87 6.11
CA ALA A 437 25.65 -20.94 5.17
C ALA A 437 27.03 -20.75 4.54
N SER A 438 27.43 -19.52 4.23
CA SER A 438 28.75 -19.23 3.67
C SER A 438 29.87 -19.10 4.69
N GLY A 439 29.57 -19.13 5.99
CA GLY A 439 30.59 -18.95 7.03
C GLY A 439 30.96 -17.48 7.30
N ARG A 440 30.31 -16.53 6.62
CA ARG A 440 30.61 -15.10 6.74
C ARG A 440 29.99 -14.52 8.01
N GLY A 441 30.85 -13.93 8.85
CA GLY A 441 30.44 -13.26 10.08
C GLY A 441 29.51 -12.05 9.81
N PRO A 442 28.98 -11.43 10.87
CA PRO A 442 28.04 -10.33 10.72
C PRO A 442 28.70 -9.09 10.09
N GLU A 443 28.01 -8.51 9.13
CA GLU A 443 28.32 -7.23 8.50
C GLU A 443 27.30 -6.17 8.93
N ARG A 444 27.76 -4.91 8.98
CA ARG A 444 26.88 -3.77 9.23
C ARG A 444 26.18 -3.38 7.94
N VAL A 445 24.88 -3.15 8.05
CA VAL A 445 24.05 -2.64 6.95
C VAL A 445 23.67 -1.20 7.26
N ALA A 446 23.95 -0.29 6.33
CA ALA A 446 23.55 1.10 6.46
C ALA A 446 22.01 1.21 6.53
N ALA A 447 21.51 2.04 7.43
CA ALA A 447 20.08 2.26 7.61
C ALA A 447 19.78 3.68 8.11
N PRO A 448 20.17 4.74 7.37
CA PRO A 448 20.10 6.12 7.86
C PRO A 448 18.69 6.58 8.25
N GLY A 449 17.64 5.95 7.68
CA GLY A 449 16.25 6.23 8.06
C GLY A 449 15.84 5.71 9.45
N LEU A 450 16.74 4.98 10.14
CA LEU A 450 16.54 4.43 11.47
C LEU A 450 17.41 5.11 12.55
N ASP A 451 18.33 5.99 12.16
CA ASP A 451 19.27 6.65 13.08
C ASP A 451 18.52 7.36 14.22
N GLY A 452 18.89 7.04 15.46
CA GLY A 452 18.32 7.61 16.69
C GLY A 452 16.89 7.14 17.01
N LEU A 453 16.31 6.20 16.26
CA LEU A 453 14.99 5.64 16.55
C LEU A 453 15.09 4.46 17.53
N ASP A 454 14.10 4.32 18.42
CA ASP A 454 13.98 3.15 19.29
C ASP A 454 13.41 1.95 18.51
N VAL A 455 14.21 1.33 17.65
CA VAL A 455 13.77 0.16 16.88
C VAL A 455 13.64 -1.05 17.79
N THR A 456 12.42 -1.55 17.95
CA THR A 456 12.11 -2.67 18.86
C THR A 456 11.94 -4.00 18.13
N ARG A 457 11.67 -3.99 16.82
CA ARG A 457 11.58 -5.17 15.95
C ARG A 457 12.03 -4.82 14.53
N LEU A 458 12.59 -5.80 13.84
CA LEU A 458 12.94 -5.75 12.42
C LEU A 458 12.48 -7.06 11.75
N ARG A 459 11.71 -6.94 10.67
CA ARG A 459 11.15 -8.07 9.92
C ARG A 459 11.32 -7.86 8.41
N VAL A 460 12.15 -8.69 7.81
CA VAL A 460 12.27 -8.80 6.35
C VAL A 460 10.97 -9.37 5.80
N SER A 461 10.48 -8.80 4.71
CA SER A 461 9.24 -9.22 4.06
C SER A 461 9.37 -10.55 3.34
N ARG A 462 8.23 -11.16 3.06
CA ARG A 462 8.17 -12.39 2.27
C ARG A 462 8.51 -12.16 0.80
N ASP A 463 8.49 -10.93 0.29
CA ASP A 463 9.02 -10.62 -1.05
C ASP A 463 10.54 -10.41 -1.06
N GLY A 464 11.21 -10.39 0.10
CA GLY A 464 12.65 -10.20 0.23
C GLY A 464 13.14 -8.79 -0.09
N VAL A 465 12.25 -7.87 -0.48
CA VAL A 465 12.63 -6.50 -0.85
C VAL A 465 12.29 -5.52 0.25
N ARG A 466 11.25 -5.75 1.03
CA ARG A 466 10.79 -4.83 2.08
C ARG A 466 11.30 -5.22 3.47
N VAL A 467 11.30 -4.24 4.35
CA VAL A 467 11.56 -4.42 5.78
C VAL A 467 10.55 -3.64 6.59
N ALA A 468 9.91 -4.29 7.56
CA ALA A 468 9.05 -3.63 8.54
C ALA A 468 9.81 -3.49 9.86
N VAL A 469 9.70 -2.33 10.48
CA VAL A 469 10.26 -2.06 11.81
C VAL A 469 9.19 -1.50 12.73
N THR A 470 9.26 -1.85 14.00
CA THR A 470 8.50 -1.15 15.05
C THR A 470 9.41 -0.14 15.73
N VAL A 471 8.93 1.09 15.89
CA VAL A 471 9.64 2.18 16.57
C VAL A 471 8.90 2.49 17.87
N GLY A 472 9.60 2.37 18.99
CA GLY A 472 9.01 2.40 20.32
C GLY A 472 7.91 1.34 20.46
N LYS A 473 6.74 1.79 20.89
CA LYS A 473 5.53 0.96 21.04
C LYS A 473 4.36 1.43 20.19
N ASN A 474 4.51 2.50 19.41
CA ASN A 474 3.38 3.19 18.83
C ASN A 474 3.48 3.40 17.32
N GLU A 475 4.61 3.07 16.70
CA GLU A 475 4.79 3.26 15.27
C GLU A 475 5.31 2.01 14.57
N VAL A 476 4.78 1.74 13.37
CA VAL A 476 5.37 0.81 12.39
C VAL A 476 5.82 1.60 11.18
N ARG A 477 7.06 1.39 10.74
CA ARG A 477 7.59 1.86 9.46
C ARG A 477 7.88 0.71 8.53
N VAL A 478 7.73 0.95 7.23
CA VAL A 478 8.14 0.03 6.17
C VAL A 478 9.16 0.74 5.30
N GLY A 479 10.29 0.08 5.05
CA GLY A 479 11.31 0.51 4.10
C GLY A 479 11.63 -0.60 3.12
N ALA A 480 12.70 -0.40 2.35
CA ALA A 480 13.18 -1.35 1.35
C ALA A 480 14.67 -1.65 1.51
N ILE A 481 15.06 -2.88 1.17
CA ILE A 481 16.43 -3.33 1.01
C ILE A 481 16.90 -2.85 -0.36
N THR A 482 17.66 -1.78 -0.36
CA THR A 482 18.26 -1.14 -1.53
C THR A 482 19.72 -1.57 -1.67
N GLY A 483 20.33 -1.29 -2.83
CA GLY A 483 21.73 -1.60 -3.08
C GLY A 483 21.92 -3.07 -3.48
N GLY A 484 22.47 -3.29 -4.67
CA GLY A 484 22.64 -4.63 -5.24
C GLY A 484 23.93 -5.34 -4.79
N GLY A 485 23.90 -6.68 -4.83
CA GLY A 485 25.05 -7.59 -5.06
C GLY A 485 26.24 -7.62 -4.08
N GLY A 486 26.42 -6.64 -3.20
CA GLY A 486 27.59 -6.60 -2.31
C GLY A 486 27.57 -5.56 -1.19
N ALA A 487 26.65 -4.59 -1.20
CA ALA A 487 26.49 -3.62 -0.12
C ALA A 487 25.01 -3.25 0.04
N PRO A 488 24.20 -4.11 0.68
CA PRO A 488 22.80 -3.77 0.93
C PRO A 488 22.68 -2.58 1.89
N MET A 489 21.59 -1.84 1.77
CA MET A 489 21.22 -0.70 2.63
C MET A 489 19.71 -0.71 2.87
N LEU A 490 19.26 -0.42 4.09
CA LEU A 490 17.85 -0.19 4.37
C LEU A 490 17.51 1.29 4.12
N GLY A 491 16.63 1.55 3.17
CA GLY A 491 16.22 2.90 2.75
C GLY A 491 14.71 3.03 2.58
N ASN A 492 14.29 4.19 2.07
CA ASN A 492 12.91 4.47 1.66
C ASN A 492 11.86 4.23 2.76
N PHE A 493 12.21 4.49 4.03
CA PHE A 493 11.29 4.28 5.13
C PHE A 493 10.11 5.26 5.10
N GLN A 494 8.91 4.72 5.19
CA GLN A 494 7.66 5.45 5.37
C GLN A 494 6.90 4.91 6.60
N THR A 495 6.21 5.80 7.31
CA THR A 495 5.31 5.40 8.39
C THR A 495 4.10 4.69 7.80
N LEU A 496 3.86 3.46 8.25
CA LEU A 496 2.69 2.67 7.85
C LEU A 496 1.50 2.92 8.78
N ILE A 497 1.75 2.94 10.09
CA ILE A 497 0.74 3.22 11.10
C ILE A 497 1.39 3.82 12.35
N THR A 498 0.71 4.81 12.94
CA THR A 498 0.98 5.32 14.28
C THR A 498 -0.29 5.15 15.12
N VAL A 499 -0.14 4.67 16.35
CA VAL A 499 -1.24 4.53 17.32
C VAL A 499 -1.06 5.49 18.50
N THR A 500 -2.15 6.01 19.07
CA THR A 500 -2.10 7.04 20.13
C THR A 500 -2.49 6.49 21.50
N ASP A 501 -3.57 5.70 21.58
CA ASP A 501 -4.12 5.13 22.83
C ASP A 501 -3.94 3.60 22.92
N GLU A 502 -3.00 3.07 22.14
CA GLU A 502 -2.71 1.66 22.01
C GLU A 502 -1.19 1.43 21.97
N GLU A 503 -0.77 0.20 22.18
CA GLU A 503 0.60 -0.25 22.02
C GLU A 503 0.67 -1.36 20.97
N ILE A 504 1.58 -1.22 20.01
CA ILE A 504 1.98 -2.27 19.08
C ILE A 504 2.75 -3.33 19.86
N ARG A 505 2.25 -4.56 19.81
CA ARG A 505 2.83 -5.71 20.50
C ARG A 505 3.66 -6.59 19.59
N ASP A 506 3.22 -6.81 18.35
CA ASP A 506 3.92 -7.65 17.40
C ASP A 506 3.56 -7.30 15.95
N ILE A 507 4.42 -7.70 15.01
CA ILE A 507 4.19 -7.54 13.58
C ILE A 507 4.54 -8.83 12.83
N ALA A 508 3.79 -9.16 11.79
CA ALA A 508 4.04 -10.31 10.92
C ALA A 508 3.65 -10.02 9.47
N TRP A 509 4.51 -10.39 8.52
CA TRP A 509 4.18 -10.33 7.10
C TRP A 509 3.24 -11.46 6.72
N ARG A 510 2.06 -11.13 6.17
CA ARG A 510 1.16 -12.12 5.57
C ARG A 510 1.67 -12.56 4.19
N ASP A 511 2.11 -11.58 3.41
CA ASP A 511 2.70 -11.74 2.07
C ASP A 511 3.55 -10.50 1.72
N GLY A 512 3.83 -10.26 0.44
CA GLY A 512 4.57 -9.08 -0.04
C GLY A 512 3.78 -7.76 -0.02
N GLU A 513 2.46 -7.79 0.19
CA GLU A 513 1.59 -6.61 0.19
C GLU A 513 1.02 -6.28 1.56
N ARG A 514 0.91 -7.26 2.46
CA ARG A 514 0.13 -7.14 3.68
C ARG A 514 0.96 -7.41 4.92
N LEU A 515 0.94 -6.44 5.82
CA LEU A 515 1.53 -6.54 7.15
C LEU A 515 0.43 -6.63 8.20
N LEU A 516 0.58 -7.56 9.12
CA LEU A 516 -0.27 -7.70 10.29
C LEU A 516 0.36 -6.97 11.46
N VAL A 517 -0.43 -6.20 12.19
CA VAL A 517 -0.01 -5.44 13.37
C VAL A 517 -0.92 -5.83 14.53
N LEU A 518 -0.35 -6.49 15.54
CA LEU A 518 -1.04 -6.78 16.80
C LEU A 518 -0.97 -5.52 17.66
N VAL A 519 -2.12 -4.93 17.95
CA VAL A 519 -2.27 -3.75 18.80
C VAL A 519 -3.00 -4.08 20.10
N GLN A 520 -2.67 -3.35 21.16
CA GLN A 520 -3.24 -3.52 22.48
C GLN A 520 -3.66 -2.17 23.06
N SER A 521 -4.95 -2.01 23.33
CA SER A 521 -5.47 -0.93 24.17
C SER A 521 -5.53 -1.38 25.64
N LYS A 522 -5.98 -0.49 26.54
CA LYS A 522 -6.15 -0.82 27.96
C LYS A 522 -7.03 -2.05 28.20
N ASN A 523 -8.10 -2.19 27.40
CA ASN A 523 -9.15 -3.18 27.63
C ASN A 523 -9.29 -4.23 26.52
N ALA A 524 -8.65 -4.03 25.37
CA ALA A 524 -8.81 -4.90 24.21
C ALA A 524 -7.49 -5.14 23.45
N GLN A 525 -7.48 -6.18 22.64
CA GLN A 525 -6.44 -6.43 21.64
C GLN A 525 -7.10 -6.69 20.30
N SER A 526 -6.46 -6.25 19.22
CA SER A 526 -6.88 -6.55 17.86
C SER A 526 -5.69 -6.76 16.95
N VAL A 527 -5.92 -7.48 15.86
CA VAL A 527 -4.94 -7.66 14.79
C VAL A 527 -5.41 -6.87 13.59
N ARG A 528 -4.63 -5.89 13.17
CA ARG A 528 -4.89 -5.08 11.98
C ARG A 528 -4.12 -5.65 10.81
N GLU A 529 -4.80 -5.98 9.74
CA GLU A 529 -4.19 -6.25 8.45
C GLU A 529 -4.09 -4.95 7.67
N ILE A 530 -2.88 -4.58 7.24
CA ILE A 530 -2.60 -3.31 6.57
C ILE A 530 -1.91 -3.58 5.24
N TYR A 531 -2.43 -3.01 4.16
CA TYR A 531 -1.75 -2.98 2.86
C TYR A 531 -0.61 -1.97 2.88
N VAL A 532 0.62 -2.40 2.57
CA VAL A 532 1.80 -1.54 2.72
C VAL A 532 1.91 -0.45 1.67
N GLY A 533 1.20 -0.58 0.55
CA GLY A 533 1.25 0.38 -0.55
C GLY A 533 0.30 1.59 -0.41
N ASP A 534 -0.79 1.44 0.34
CA ASP A 534 -1.76 2.54 0.53
C ASP A 534 -2.30 2.64 1.96
N GLY A 535 -1.76 1.84 2.89
CA GLY A 535 -2.13 1.77 4.29
C GLY A 535 -3.61 1.46 4.57
N GLN A 536 -4.36 0.98 3.57
CA GLN A 536 -5.71 0.47 3.82
C GLN A 536 -5.64 -0.64 4.85
N SER A 537 -6.46 -0.54 5.90
CA SER A 537 -6.44 -1.47 7.02
C SER A 537 -7.79 -2.09 7.29
N THR A 538 -7.79 -3.38 7.60
CA THR A 538 -8.94 -4.13 8.11
C THR A 538 -8.61 -4.70 9.48
N GLU A 539 -9.50 -4.53 10.44
CA GLU A 539 -9.38 -5.19 11.73
C GLU A 539 -9.94 -6.62 11.65
N LEU A 540 -9.14 -7.60 12.07
CA LEU A 540 -9.58 -8.98 12.13
C LEU A 540 -10.51 -9.21 13.33
N PRO A 541 -11.48 -10.14 13.22
CA PRO A 541 -12.32 -10.55 14.33
C PRO A 541 -11.52 -10.84 15.61
N ALA A 542 -11.96 -10.27 16.72
CA ALA A 542 -11.29 -10.43 18.01
C ALA A 542 -11.39 -11.88 18.52
N THR A 543 -10.50 -12.23 19.45
CA THR A 543 -10.55 -13.47 20.22
C THR A 543 -10.73 -13.17 21.70
N ASN A 544 -11.32 -14.11 22.44
CA ASN A 544 -11.47 -14.00 23.89
C ASN A 544 -10.16 -14.29 24.66
N LYS A 545 -9.13 -14.80 23.98
CA LYS A 545 -7.81 -15.02 24.55
C LYS A 545 -6.88 -13.86 24.18
N ARG A 546 -6.09 -13.38 25.14
CA ARG A 546 -5.02 -12.43 24.85
C ARG A 546 -3.93 -13.07 24.01
N LEU A 547 -3.44 -12.33 23.03
CA LEU A 547 -2.39 -12.74 22.09
C LEU A 547 -1.05 -12.15 22.52
N GLU A 548 0.01 -12.97 22.39
CA GLU A 548 1.39 -12.57 22.66
C GLU A 548 2.17 -12.28 21.37
N SER A 549 1.94 -13.07 20.33
CA SER A 549 2.63 -12.95 19.05
C SER A 549 1.80 -13.51 17.90
N ILE A 550 2.07 -13.05 16.69
CA ILE A 550 1.40 -13.47 15.45
C ILE A 550 2.42 -13.92 14.40
N SER A 551 1.99 -14.79 13.49
CA SER A 551 2.80 -15.22 12.33
C SER A 551 1.87 -15.63 11.18
N ALA A 552 2.28 -15.39 9.94
CA ALA A 552 1.41 -15.56 8.78
C ALA A 552 2.15 -16.01 7.52
N LEU A 553 1.45 -16.74 6.67
CA LEU A 553 1.86 -17.06 5.30
C LEU A 553 0.62 -17.24 4.43
N GLY A 554 0.41 -16.29 3.52
CA GLY A 554 -0.71 -16.31 2.58
C GLY A 554 -2.04 -16.30 3.32
N GLN A 555 -2.81 -17.40 3.22
CA GLN A 555 -4.11 -17.51 3.87
C GLN A 555 -4.05 -18.00 5.32
N ARG A 556 -2.91 -18.54 5.76
CA ARG A 556 -2.75 -19.10 7.09
C ARG A 556 -2.21 -18.04 8.04
N LEU A 557 -2.94 -17.83 9.13
CA LEU A 557 -2.60 -16.85 10.16
C LEU A 557 -2.66 -17.52 11.53
N LEU A 558 -1.55 -17.49 12.25
CA LEU A 558 -1.38 -18.11 13.55
C LEU A 558 -1.11 -17.07 14.62
N ALA A 559 -1.57 -17.33 15.83
CA ALA A 559 -1.26 -16.51 17.00
C ALA A 559 -0.94 -17.37 18.22
N ALA A 560 0.08 -16.98 19.00
CA ALA A 560 0.29 -17.50 20.34
C ALA A 560 -0.52 -16.69 21.35
N THR A 561 -1.02 -17.38 22.36
CA THR A 561 -1.74 -16.76 23.48
C THR A 561 -0.80 -16.41 24.63
N GLU A 562 -1.11 -15.33 25.36
CA GLU A 562 -0.33 -14.92 26.53
C GLU A 562 -0.22 -16.05 27.56
N GLY A 563 0.98 -16.18 28.15
CA GLY A 563 1.26 -17.23 29.13
C GLY A 563 1.43 -18.62 28.51
N ARG A 564 1.72 -18.72 27.20
CA ARG A 564 2.01 -19.97 26.48
C ARG A 564 0.84 -20.98 26.52
N LYS A 565 -0.39 -20.47 26.52
CA LYS A 565 -1.64 -21.24 26.68
C LYS A 565 -2.19 -21.85 25.37
N GLY A 566 -1.37 -21.91 24.33
CA GLY A 566 -1.75 -22.52 23.05
C GLY A 566 -1.55 -21.63 21.83
N ILE A 567 -1.74 -22.26 20.66
CA ILE A 567 -1.70 -21.63 19.34
C ILE A 567 -3.11 -21.61 18.75
N LEU A 568 -3.52 -20.44 18.26
CA LEU A 568 -4.74 -20.23 17.51
C LEU A 568 -4.43 -20.10 16.02
N GLU A 569 -5.35 -20.53 15.16
CA GLU A 569 -5.36 -20.24 13.73
C GLU A 569 -6.62 -19.45 13.37
N PHE A 570 -6.47 -18.39 12.59
CA PHE A 570 -7.62 -17.65 12.07
C PHE A 570 -8.28 -18.43 10.93
N ASN A 571 -9.54 -18.79 11.11
CA ASN A 571 -10.36 -19.42 10.10
C ASN A 571 -11.11 -18.34 9.30
N GLN A 572 -10.79 -18.22 8.02
CA GLN A 572 -11.35 -17.19 7.15
C GLN A 572 -12.83 -17.44 6.85
N ASP A 573 -13.26 -18.68 6.66
CA ASP A 573 -14.65 -19.01 6.33
C ASP A 573 -15.59 -18.69 7.51
N LYS A 574 -15.13 -18.97 8.73
CA LYS A 574 -15.87 -18.73 9.97
C LYS A 574 -15.65 -17.33 10.55
N GLN A 575 -14.76 -16.53 9.94
CA GLN A 575 -14.36 -15.22 10.44
C GLN A 575 -14.03 -15.25 11.95
N GLY A 576 -13.17 -16.20 12.37
CA GLY A 576 -12.89 -16.39 13.79
C GLY A 576 -11.66 -17.25 14.11
N TRP A 577 -11.17 -17.12 15.33
CA TRP A 577 -9.98 -17.82 15.82
C TRP A 577 -10.33 -19.22 16.36
N VAL A 578 -9.59 -20.24 15.92
CA VAL A 578 -9.77 -21.64 16.33
C VAL A 578 -8.50 -22.15 17.00
N SER A 579 -8.64 -22.87 18.10
CA SER A 579 -7.50 -23.49 18.79
C SER A 579 -6.91 -24.64 17.97
N LYS A 580 -5.61 -24.59 17.67
CA LYS A 580 -4.87 -25.67 16.98
C LYS A 580 -3.99 -26.48 17.92
N VAL A 581 -3.40 -25.82 18.91
CA VAL A 581 -2.63 -26.48 19.97
C VAL A 581 -3.20 -26.00 21.30
N GLY A 582 -3.64 -26.95 22.14
CA GLY A 582 -4.20 -26.68 23.46
C GLY A 582 -3.16 -26.23 24.50
N GLU A 583 -3.57 -26.16 25.76
CA GLU A 583 -2.69 -25.78 26.88
C GLU A 583 -1.52 -26.78 27.03
N GLY A 584 -0.27 -26.29 27.08
CA GLY A 584 0.92 -27.14 27.07
C GLY A 584 2.23 -26.44 26.68
N ASP A 585 2.44 -25.21 27.16
CA ASP A 585 3.63 -24.37 26.88
C ASP A 585 3.90 -24.11 25.39
N ALA A 586 2.85 -24.00 24.57
CA ALA A 586 2.98 -23.68 23.15
C ALA A 586 3.01 -22.16 22.92
N ALA A 587 4.01 -21.70 22.17
CA ALA A 587 4.26 -20.28 21.88
C ALA A 587 4.96 -20.11 20.52
N ASN A 588 5.17 -18.85 20.11
CA ASN A 588 5.98 -18.46 18.95
C ASN A 588 5.64 -19.30 17.69
N PRO A 589 4.44 -19.14 17.10
CA PRO A 589 4.14 -19.73 15.81
C PRO A 589 5.12 -19.19 14.76
N ILE A 590 5.53 -20.04 13.83
CA ILE A 590 6.58 -19.73 12.85
C ILE A 590 6.14 -20.25 11.49
N PHE A 591 6.36 -19.44 10.46
CA PHE A 591 6.46 -19.89 9.08
C PHE A 591 7.90 -19.73 8.61
N SER A 592 8.24 -20.34 7.46
CA SER A 592 9.52 -20.06 6.80
C SER A 592 9.70 -18.54 6.61
N LEU A 593 10.97 -18.10 6.67
CA LEU A 593 11.45 -16.71 6.63
C LEU A 593 11.24 -15.87 7.91
N GLY A 594 10.58 -16.44 8.93
CA GLY A 594 10.34 -15.76 10.21
C GLY A 594 8.89 -15.80 10.62
#